data_AF-A0AAV5MY47-F1
#
_entry.id   AF-A0AAV5MY47-F1
#
_cell.length_a   1.000
_cell.length_b   1.000
_cell.length_c   1.000
_cell.angle_alpha   90.00
_cell.angle_beta   90.00
_cell.angle_gamma   90.00
#
_symmetry.space_group_name_H-M   'P 1'
#
loop_
_entity.id
_entity.type
_entity.pdbx_description
1 polymer ?
#
loop_
_entity_poly.entity_id
_entity_poly.type
_entity_poly.pdbx_seq_one_letter_code
_entity_poly.pdbx_strand_id
1 'polypeptide(L)'
;MRKIVTIALLAFVAFGCSAMEIRDRAQRPDSQQQKQQKAERVKIFKGYGLEFRLVSEDEAYINGKRAQIAEREPTATVYTEAQYSVIYYRKGKAALSAFNRFIGYLKQ
;
A
#
# COMPACT_ATOMS: atom_id res chain seq x y z
N MET A 1 -0.76 16.72 46.86
CA MET A 1 -1.18 17.81 45.95
C MET A 1 -2.69 17.92 45.97
N ARG A 2 -3.21 19.09 45.62
CA ARG A 2 -4.40 19.75 46.17
C ARG A 2 -5.74 19.10 45.78
N LYS A 3 -6.63 19.00 46.78
CA LYS A 3 -8.08 18.85 46.63
C LYS A 3 -8.64 20.17 46.06
N ILE A 4 -9.26 20.16 44.88
CA ILE A 4 -10.23 21.19 44.48
C ILE A 4 -11.30 20.51 43.61
N VAL A 5 -12.31 19.95 44.28
CA VAL A 5 -13.58 19.59 43.67
C VAL A 5 -14.40 20.87 43.64
N THR A 6 -14.48 21.51 42.48
CA THR A 6 -15.30 22.71 42.27
C THR A 6 -16.75 22.28 42.08
N ILE A 7 -17.55 22.59 43.09
CA ILE A 7 -19.01 22.54 43.11
C ILE A 7 -19.54 23.82 42.45
N ALA A 8 -20.78 23.71 41.94
CA ALA A 8 -21.73 24.79 41.65
C ALA A 8 -21.48 25.56 40.34
N LEU A 9 -22.49 25.97 39.58
CA LEU A 9 -23.94 25.86 39.60
C LEU A 9 -24.33 26.77 38.42
N LEU A 10 -25.13 26.30 37.48
CA LEU A 10 -26.01 27.20 36.73
C LEU A 10 -27.10 26.39 36.05
N ALA A 11 -28.26 26.43 36.70
CA ALA A 11 -29.52 26.00 36.14
C ALA A 11 -29.85 26.84 34.92
N PHE A 12 -30.04 26.19 33.77
CA PHE A 12 -30.86 26.78 32.71
C PHE A 12 -32.28 26.27 32.92
N VAL A 13 -33.11 27.23 33.28
CA VAL A 13 -34.54 27.16 33.55
C VAL A 13 -35.28 26.60 32.34
N ALA A 14 -36.20 25.69 32.62
CA ALA A 14 -37.18 25.18 31.67
C ALA A 14 -38.03 26.33 31.11
N PHE A 15 -38.03 26.45 29.79
CA PHE A 15 -39.07 27.10 28.98
C PHE A 15 -39.14 26.22 27.74
N GLY A 16 -40.11 25.33 27.61
CA GLY A 16 -41.49 25.67 27.33
C GLY A 16 -41.84 25.00 25.99
N CYS A 17 -42.95 24.27 25.98
CA CYS A 17 -43.53 23.50 24.88
C CYS A 17 -43.22 24.00 23.46
N SER A 18 -42.88 23.10 22.55
CA SER A 18 -43.88 22.49 21.67
C SER A 18 -43.24 21.47 20.74
N ALA A 19 -44.04 20.46 20.43
CA ALA A 19 -43.79 19.42 19.45
C ALA A 19 -42.97 19.90 18.25
N MET A 20 -41.88 19.19 17.96
CA MET A 20 -41.34 19.20 16.61
C MET A 20 -41.00 17.78 16.22
N GLU A 21 -41.85 17.30 15.31
CA GLU A 21 -41.80 16.04 14.61
C GLU A 21 -40.38 15.71 14.13
N ILE A 22 -40.07 14.43 14.24
CA ILE A 22 -38.96 13.76 13.56
C ILE A 22 -39.13 14.01 12.06
N ARG A 23 -38.41 15.01 11.53
CA ARG A 23 -38.24 15.25 10.11
C ARG A 23 -36.76 15.19 9.78
N ASP A 24 -36.39 14.00 9.34
CA ASP A 24 -35.31 13.65 8.42
C ASP A 24 -34.77 14.84 7.60
N ARG A 25 -33.69 15.48 8.03
CA ARG A 25 -32.72 16.15 7.12
C ARG A 25 -31.42 16.57 7.80
N ALA A 26 -30.33 16.01 7.25
CA ALA A 26 -28.97 16.56 7.13
C ALA A 26 -28.15 16.84 8.41
N GLN A 27 -27.00 16.17 8.57
CA GLN A 27 -25.71 16.66 8.04
C GLN A 27 -24.59 15.63 8.31
N ARG A 28 -23.90 15.17 7.25
CA ARG A 28 -22.60 14.49 7.38
C ARG A 28 -21.51 15.50 7.73
N PRO A 29 -20.46 15.06 8.42
CA PRO A 29 -19.13 15.34 7.88
C PRO A 29 -18.40 14.04 7.56
N ASP A 30 -18.32 13.77 6.25
CA ASP A 30 -17.40 12.83 5.63
C ASP A 30 -15.96 13.22 6.02
N SER A 31 -15.38 12.51 6.99
CA SER A 31 -13.94 12.57 7.23
C SER A 31 -13.23 11.79 6.13
N GLN A 32 -13.13 12.39 4.95
CA GLN A 32 -12.26 11.94 3.88
C GLN A 32 -10.81 12.16 4.33
N GLN A 33 -10.25 11.22 5.09
CA GLN A 33 -8.82 11.00 5.11
C GLN A 33 -8.42 10.48 3.73
N GLN A 34 -8.29 11.41 2.78
CA GLN A 34 -7.57 11.18 1.54
C GLN A 34 -6.10 10.90 1.90
N LYS A 35 -5.80 9.63 2.23
CA LYS A 35 -4.47 9.09 2.00
C LYS A 35 -4.27 9.16 0.49
N GLN A 36 -3.58 10.19 0.03
CA GLN A 36 -3.03 10.27 -1.30
C GLN A 36 -2.12 9.05 -1.48
N GLN A 37 -2.69 7.95 -1.97
CA GLN A 37 -1.95 6.78 -2.43
C GLN A 37 -1.15 7.27 -3.62
N LYS A 38 0.12 7.63 -3.36
CA LYS A 38 1.11 7.92 -4.38
C LYS A 38 1.11 6.71 -5.31
N ALA A 39 0.60 6.87 -6.53
CA ALA A 39 0.53 5.79 -7.51
C ALA A 39 1.93 5.17 -7.66
N GLU A 40 2.12 3.99 -7.08
CA GLU A 40 3.41 3.31 -7.11
C GLU A 40 3.67 2.94 -8.57
N ARG A 41 4.75 3.47 -9.14
CA ARG A 41 5.07 3.27 -10.55
C ARG A 41 5.53 1.83 -10.73
N VAL A 42 4.58 0.96 -11.08
CA VAL A 42 4.84 -0.42 -11.45
C VAL A 42 5.86 -0.44 -12.60
N LYS A 43 6.96 -1.16 -12.40
CA LYS A 43 7.96 -1.39 -13.45
C LYS A 43 7.71 -2.75 -14.07
N ILE A 44 7.66 -2.79 -15.39
CA ILE A 44 7.45 -4.04 -16.14
C ILE A 44 8.72 -4.26 -16.96
N PHE A 45 9.25 -5.48 -16.93
CA PHE A 45 10.41 -5.89 -17.70
C PHE A 45 10.04 -7.11 -18.52
N LYS A 46 10.34 -7.12 -19.81
CA LYS A 46 10.01 -8.21 -20.74
C LYS A 46 11.22 -8.71 -21.50
N GLY A 47 11.23 -9.98 -21.83
CA GLY A 47 12.28 -10.61 -22.63
C GLY A 47 12.20 -12.12 -22.56
N TYR A 48 12.65 -12.81 -23.62
CA TYR A 48 12.74 -14.28 -23.64
C TYR A 48 11.42 -14.99 -23.33
N GLY A 49 10.27 -14.41 -23.73
CA GLY A 49 8.94 -14.97 -23.46
C GLY A 49 8.46 -14.83 -22.00
N LEU A 50 9.14 -14.01 -21.19
CA LEU A 50 8.83 -13.78 -19.78
C LEU A 50 8.51 -12.31 -19.51
N GLU A 51 7.58 -12.08 -18.59
CA GLU A 51 7.25 -10.77 -18.02
C GLU A 51 7.58 -10.77 -16.52
N PHE A 52 8.39 -9.81 -16.10
CA PHE A 52 8.66 -9.51 -14.70
C PHE A 52 8.01 -8.16 -14.34
N ARG A 53 7.10 -8.16 -13.37
CA ARG A 53 6.40 -6.97 -12.91
C ARG A 53 6.78 -6.68 -11.47
N LEU A 54 7.50 -5.59 -11.24
CA LEU A 54 7.86 -5.08 -9.92
C LEU A 54 6.82 -4.03 -9.50
N VAL A 55 6.03 -4.35 -8.48
CA VAL A 55 5.07 -3.42 -7.88
C VAL A 55 5.79 -2.57 -6.84
N SER A 56 6.50 -3.23 -5.92
CA SER A 56 7.31 -2.64 -4.86
C SER A 56 8.56 -3.50 -4.61
N GLU A 57 9.52 -3.06 -3.78
CA GLU A 57 10.66 -3.91 -3.42
C GLU A 57 10.23 -5.23 -2.72
N ASP A 58 9.05 -5.23 -2.09
CA ASP A 58 8.48 -6.38 -1.38
C ASP A 58 7.47 -7.19 -2.23
N GLU A 59 7.11 -6.71 -3.41
CA GLU A 59 6.08 -7.30 -4.25
C GLU A 59 6.47 -7.31 -5.74
N ALA A 60 6.67 -8.51 -6.26
CA ALA A 60 6.93 -8.74 -7.67
C ALA A 60 6.20 -9.96 -8.21
N TYR A 61 6.05 -10.01 -9.53
CA TYR A 61 5.40 -11.08 -10.26
C TYR A 61 6.26 -11.54 -11.43
N ILE A 62 6.31 -12.84 -11.68
CA ILE A 62 6.91 -13.46 -12.86
C ILE A 62 5.77 -14.15 -13.63
N ASN A 63 5.52 -13.75 -14.87
CA ASN A 63 4.42 -14.25 -15.71
C ASN A 63 3.05 -14.23 -14.99
N GLY A 64 2.78 -13.14 -14.27
CA GLY A 64 1.53 -12.94 -13.53
C GLY A 64 1.41 -13.71 -12.21
N LYS A 65 2.36 -14.58 -11.88
CA LYS A 65 2.42 -15.28 -10.59
C LYS A 65 3.29 -14.53 -9.61
N ARG A 66 2.89 -14.50 -8.33
CA ARG A 66 3.64 -13.79 -7.29
C ARG A 66 4.99 -14.49 -7.08
N ALA A 67 6.07 -13.71 -7.19
CA ALA A 67 7.42 -14.18 -6.94
C ALA A 67 7.77 -14.06 -5.45
N GLN A 68 8.59 -14.98 -4.97
CA GLN A 68 9.16 -14.93 -3.63
C GLN A 68 10.49 -14.19 -3.66
N ILE A 69 10.88 -13.58 -2.55
CA ILE A 69 12.21 -12.98 -2.41
C ILE A 69 13.14 -14.07 -1.91
N ALA A 70 14.12 -14.46 -2.74
CA ALA A 70 15.12 -15.44 -2.37
C ALA A 70 16.30 -14.81 -1.62
N GLU A 71 16.69 -13.58 -2.01
CA GLU A 71 17.84 -12.88 -1.45
C GLU A 71 17.67 -11.36 -1.55
N ARG A 72 18.21 -10.63 -0.56
CA ARG A 72 18.27 -9.17 -0.54
C ARG A 72 19.69 -8.70 -0.29
N GLU A 73 20.18 -7.91 -1.23
CA GLU A 73 21.46 -7.23 -1.15
C GLU A 73 21.25 -5.71 -1.24
N PRO A 74 22.20 -4.89 -0.76
CA PRO A 74 22.07 -3.43 -0.79
C PRO A 74 21.84 -2.84 -2.19
N THR A 75 22.25 -3.56 -3.25
CA THR A 75 22.20 -3.11 -4.64
C THR A 75 21.24 -3.91 -5.53
N ALA A 76 20.75 -5.05 -5.07
CA ALA A 76 19.91 -5.94 -5.87
C ALA A 76 19.00 -6.83 -5.00
N THR A 77 17.88 -7.25 -5.57
CA THR A 77 16.97 -8.22 -4.96
C THR A 77 16.72 -9.36 -5.94
N VAL A 78 16.76 -10.60 -5.44
CA VAL A 78 16.49 -11.79 -6.24
C VAL A 78 15.05 -12.25 -5.99
N TYR A 79 14.26 -12.28 -7.06
CA TYR A 79 12.88 -12.76 -7.05
C TYR A 79 12.80 -14.12 -7.76
N THR A 80 12.08 -15.09 -7.20
CA THR A 80 11.97 -16.43 -7.75
C THR A 80 10.52 -16.89 -7.87
N GLU A 81 10.23 -17.60 -8.96
CA GLU A 81 8.97 -18.32 -9.16
C GLU A 81 9.27 -19.57 -9.99
N ALA A 82 8.94 -20.74 -9.42
CA ALA A 82 9.25 -22.03 -10.01
C ALA A 82 10.72 -22.12 -10.49
N GLN A 83 10.94 -22.33 -11.79
CA GLN A 83 12.27 -22.46 -12.40
C GLN A 83 12.94 -21.13 -12.75
N TYR A 84 12.22 -20.01 -12.61
CA TYR A 84 12.69 -18.69 -13.00
C TYR A 84 13.21 -17.91 -11.79
N SER A 85 14.26 -17.14 -12.02
CA SER A 85 14.80 -16.18 -11.06
C SER A 85 15.13 -14.88 -11.77
N VAL A 86 14.71 -13.76 -11.19
CA VAL A 86 14.99 -12.42 -11.70
C VAL A 86 15.76 -11.63 -10.66
N ILE A 87 16.96 -11.20 -11.01
CA ILE A 87 17.77 -10.28 -10.21
C ILE A 87 17.41 -8.86 -10.65
N TYR A 88 16.71 -8.12 -9.81
CA TYR A 88 16.45 -6.70 -10.04
C TYR A 88 17.54 -5.86 -9.36
N TYR A 89 18.30 -5.15 -10.17
CA TYR A 89 19.29 -4.17 -9.71
C TYR A 89 18.59 -2.84 -9.44
N ARG A 90 18.87 -2.21 -8.29
CA ARG A 90 18.30 -0.91 -7.93
C ARG A 90 18.58 0.21 -8.94
N LYS A 91 19.62 0.03 -9.78
CA LYS A 91 19.92 0.87 -10.95
C LYS A 91 18.95 0.72 -12.14
N GLY A 92 17.89 -0.10 -12.02
CA GLY A 92 16.85 -0.25 -13.04
C GLY A 92 17.13 -1.31 -14.12
N LYS A 93 17.99 -2.30 -13.82
CA LYS A 93 18.23 -3.46 -14.72
C LYS A 93 17.62 -4.71 -14.11
N ALA A 94 17.14 -5.63 -14.93
CA ALA A 94 16.67 -6.93 -14.49
C ALA A 94 17.36 -8.05 -15.27
N ALA A 95 17.95 -9.01 -14.58
CA ALA A 95 18.61 -10.18 -15.16
C ALA A 95 17.77 -11.44 -14.93
N LEU A 96 17.52 -12.21 -15.97
CA LEU A 96 16.76 -13.45 -15.93
C LEU A 96 17.70 -14.65 -15.91
N SER A 97 17.41 -15.57 -15.00
CA SER A 97 17.91 -16.94 -14.98
C SER A 97 16.74 -17.93 -15.05
N ALA A 98 16.94 -19.04 -15.75
CA ALA A 98 16.01 -20.17 -15.77
C ALA A 98 16.81 -21.45 -15.50
N PHE A 99 16.32 -22.30 -14.61
CA PHE A 99 17.02 -23.55 -14.21
C PHE A 99 18.49 -23.31 -13.81
N ASN A 100 18.74 -22.28 -13.00
CA ASN A 100 20.09 -21.86 -12.57
C ASN A 100 21.05 -21.48 -13.71
N ARG A 101 20.56 -21.29 -14.93
CA ARG A 101 21.33 -20.78 -16.06
C ARG A 101 20.90 -19.34 -16.37
N PHE A 102 21.87 -18.45 -16.48
CA PHE A 102 21.64 -17.09 -16.95
C PHE A 102 21.14 -17.11 -18.39
N ILE A 103 20.04 -16.40 -18.65
CA ILE A 103 19.40 -16.30 -19.96
C ILE A 103 19.72 -14.95 -20.60
N GLY A 104 19.65 -13.87 -19.82
CA GLY A 104 19.92 -12.53 -20.34
C GLY A 104 19.29 -11.42 -19.51
N TYR A 105 19.39 -10.20 -20.02
CA TYR A 105 18.76 -9.03 -19.39
C TYR A 105 17.37 -8.78 -19.98
N LEU A 106 16.41 -8.50 -19.11
CA LEU A 106 15.07 -8.08 -19.50
C LEU A 106 15.09 -6.59 -19.86
N LYS A 107 14.24 -6.19 -20.81
CA LYS A 107 14.04 -4.80 -21.20
C LYS A 107 12.86 -4.23 -20.43
N GLN A 108 13.06 -3.08 -19.80
CA GLN A 108 11.96 -2.33 -19.16
C GLN A 108 11.06 -1.68 -20.21
#